data_AF-A0A1F8FCG3-F1
#
_entry.id   AF-A0A1F8FCG3-F1
#
_cell.length_a   1.000
_cell.length_b   1.000
_cell.length_c   1.000
_cell.angle_alpha   90.00
_cell.angle_beta   90.00
_cell.angle_gamma   90.00
#
_symmetry.space_group_name_H-M   'P 1'
#
loop_
_entity.id
_entity.type
_entity.pdbx_description
1 polymer ?
#
loop_
_entity_poly.entity_id
_entity_poly.type
_entity_poly.pdbx_seq_one_letter_code
_entity_poly.pdbx_strand_id
1 'polypeptide(L)'
;MLKHVETYIAIQEYANIVSMITVFIEYFYWHYGVAPSGILHIMQNYLKANWHRFLIVQHFKTLFAPWHRQNPSDFGNRNKTFGDKIMDKVADIYIRLIAAFIRLTIIFAGLIWQLILCIIFLSLLVMWLVWPAIVIYSIGKGLSLVYLL
;
A
#
# COMPACT_ATOMS: atom_id res chain seq x y z
N MET A 1 27.96 -51.38 30.10
CA MET A 1 27.28 -50.16 30.61
C MET A 1 27.78 -48.91 29.88
N LEU A 2 29.10 -48.66 29.82
CA LEU A 2 29.69 -47.51 29.13
C LEU A 2 29.34 -47.41 27.62
N LYS A 3 29.41 -48.52 26.87
CA LYS A 3 29.01 -48.56 25.45
C LYS A 3 27.57 -48.10 25.17
N HIS A 4 26.64 -48.37 26.10
CA HIS A 4 25.26 -47.93 25.95
C HIS A 4 25.16 -46.41 26.13
N VAL A 5 25.86 -45.84 27.11
CA VAL A 5 25.90 -44.39 27.35
C VAL A 5 26.46 -43.64 26.14
N GLU A 6 27.56 -44.12 25.56
CA GLU A 6 28.16 -43.53 24.35
C GLU A 6 27.19 -43.56 23.15
N THR A 7 26.43 -44.65 22.97
CA THR A 7 25.42 -44.71 21.90
C THR A 7 24.29 -43.71 22.09
N TYR A 8 23.81 -43.48 23.32
CA TYR A 8 22.76 -42.49 23.57
C TYR A 8 23.25 -41.05 23.32
N ILE A 9 24.49 -40.74 23.70
CA ILE A 9 25.10 -39.43 23.45
C ILE A 9 25.20 -39.17 21.94
N ALA A 10 25.69 -40.14 21.17
CA ALA A 10 25.82 -40.02 19.72
C ALA A 10 24.45 -39.82 19.02
N ILE A 11 23.42 -40.55 19.47
CA ILE A 11 22.05 -40.39 18.94
C ILE A 11 21.48 -39.01 19.27
N GLN A 12 21.69 -38.52 20.49
CA GLN A 12 21.23 -37.20 20.91
C GLN A 12 21.92 -36.08 20.12
N GLU A 13 23.22 -36.20 19.91
CA GLU A 13 23.99 -35.23 19.12
C GLU A 13 23.52 -35.19 17.66
N TYR A 14 23.27 -36.36 17.06
CA TYR A 14 22.67 -36.46 15.72
C TYR A 14 21.29 -35.79 15.65
N ALA A 15 20.42 -36.06 16.63
CA ALA A 15 19.09 -35.48 16.70
C ALA A 15 19.15 -33.95 16.82
N ASN A 16 20.08 -33.41 17.61
CA ASN A 16 20.29 -31.97 17.75
C ASN A 16 20.75 -31.33 16.44
N ILE A 17 21.70 -31.94 15.73
CA ILE A 17 22.19 -31.43 14.44
C ILE A 17 21.05 -31.42 13.40
N VAL A 18 20.27 -32.49 13.33
CA VAL A 18 19.12 -32.56 12.42
C VAL A 18 18.10 -31.48 12.76
N SER A 19 17.78 -31.30 14.04
CA SER A 19 16.89 -30.24 14.53
C SER A 19 17.39 -28.84 14.14
N MET A 20 18.68 -28.57 14.27
CA MET A 20 19.26 -27.28 13.91
C MET A 20 19.12 -27.01 12.40
N ILE A 21 19.40 -28.02 11.57
CA ILE A 21 19.28 -27.91 10.12
C ILE A 21 17.82 -27.68 9.72
N THR A 22 16.87 -28.40 10.31
CA THR A 22 15.45 -28.24 9.97
C THR A 22 14.95 -26.84 10.32
N VAL A 23 15.28 -26.33 11.51
CA VAL A 23 14.91 -24.97 11.93
C VAL A 23 15.50 -23.92 10.99
N PHE A 24 16.75 -24.11 10.56
CA PHE A 24 17.39 -23.19 9.63
C PHE A 24 16.71 -23.19 8.26
N ILE A 25 16.42 -24.36 7.69
CA ILE A 25 15.72 -24.47 6.40
C ILE A 25 14.30 -23.89 6.50
N GLU A 26 13.58 -24.19 7.58
CA GLU A 26 12.23 -23.68 7.82
C GLU A 26 12.22 -22.15 7.94
N TYR A 27 13.21 -21.57 8.61
CA TYR A 27 13.39 -20.13 8.67
C TYR A 27 13.57 -19.51 7.27
N PHE A 28 14.45 -20.07 6.43
CA PHE A 28 14.66 -19.57 5.07
C PHE A 28 13.39 -19.69 4.22
N TYR A 29 12.70 -20.82 4.30
CA TYR A 29 11.43 -21.02 3.61
C TYR A 29 10.37 -19.99 4.04
N TRP A 30 10.25 -19.76 5.34
CA TRP A 30 9.33 -18.77 5.87
C TRP A 30 9.71 -17.34 5.44
N HIS A 31 10.99 -16.98 5.55
CA HIS A 31 11.47 -15.63 5.31
C HIS A 31 11.36 -15.21 3.84
N TYR A 32 11.65 -16.12 2.91
CA TYR A 32 11.65 -15.84 1.47
C TYR A 32 10.37 -16.27 0.73
N GLY A 33 9.60 -17.21 1.29
CA GLY A 33 8.37 -17.70 0.67
C GLY A 33 7.11 -17.18 1.34
N VAL A 34 6.94 -17.50 2.63
CA VAL A 34 5.68 -17.28 3.34
C VAL A 34 5.48 -15.81 3.72
N ALA A 35 6.46 -15.17 4.36
CA ALA A 35 6.34 -13.80 4.83
C ALA A 35 6.14 -12.77 3.70
N PRO A 36 6.89 -12.80 2.58
CA PRO A 36 6.73 -11.82 1.50
C PRO A 36 5.36 -11.91 0.82
N SER A 37 4.82 -13.12 0.67
CA SER A 37 3.46 -13.30 0.13
C SER A 37 2.40 -12.70 1.06
N GLY A 38 2.57 -12.82 2.38
CA GLY A 38 1.74 -12.14 3.38
C GLY A 38 1.81 -10.62 3.28
N ILE A 39 3.01 -10.06 3.12
CA ILE A 39 3.22 -8.60 2.95
C ILE A 39 2.50 -8.11 1.68
N LEU A 40 2.64 -8.83 0.57
CA LEU A 40 1.94 -8.50 -0.69
C LEU A 40 0.42 -8.58 -0.56
N HIS A 41 -0.09 -9.55 0.21
CA HIS A 41 -1.52 -9.67 0.47
C HIS A 41 -2.04 -8.47 1.27
N ILE A 42 -1.31 -8.06 2.33
CA ILE A 42 -1.63 -6.85 3.11
C ILE A 42 -1.59 -5.61 2.22
N MET A 43 -0.55 -5.46 1.40
CA MET A 43 -0.41 -4.36 0.43
C MET A 43 -1.65 -4.29 -0.47
N GLN A 44 -2.06 -5.40 -1.07
CA GLN A 44 -3.24 -5.43 -1.94
C GLN A 44 -4.52 -5.02 -1.21
N ASN A 45 -4.71 -5.45 0.03
CA ASN A 45 -5.88 -5.08 0.84
C ASN A 45 -5.89 -3.58 1.14
N TYR A 46 -4.74 -3.00 1.51
CA TYR A 46 -4.62 -1.56 1.73
C TYR A 46 -4.83 -0.74 0.46
N LEU A 47 -4.30 -1.19 -0.68
CA LEU A 47 -4.49 -0.54 -1.97
C LEU A 47 -5.95 -0.59 -2.42
N LYS A 48 -6.65 -1.71 -2.23
CA LYS A 48 -8.09 -1.83 -2.49
C LYS A 48 -8.90 -0.93 -1.55
N ALA A 49 -8.58 -0.93 -0.25
CA ALA A 49 -9.26 -0.10 0.72
C ALA A 49 -9.13 1.40 0.41
N ASN A 50 -7.94 1.87 0.00
CA ASN A 50 -7.75 3.26 -0.41
C ASN A 50 -8.51 3.59 -1.71
N TRP A 51 -8.52 2.67 -2.68
CA TRP A 51 -9.31 2.85 -3.90
C TRP A 51 -10.79 3.09 -3.60
N HIS A 52 -11.35 2.36 -2.63
CA HIS A 52 -12.72 2.55 -2.16
C HIS A 52 -12.89 3.83 -1.33
N ARG A 53 -11.94 4.16 -0.44
CA ARG A 53 -12.01 5.34 0.44
C ARG A 53 -12.06 6.66 -0.34
N PHE A 54 -11.26 6.79 -1.39
CA PHE A 54 -11.25 8.00 -2.22
C PHE A 54 -12.36 8.01 -3.28
N LEU A 55 -13.21 6.98 -3.34
CA LEU A 55 -14.35 6.87 -4.26
C LEU A 55 -14.00 7.31 -5.69
N ILE A 56 -12.78 7.01 -6.14
CA ILE A 56 -12.16 7.57 -7.36
C ILE A 56 -13.11 7.36 -8.55
N VAL A 57 -13.70 6.15 -8.65
CA VAL A 57 -14.65 5.78 -9.71
C VAL A 57 -15.94 6.61 -9.68
N GLN A 58 -16.48 6.95 -8.49
CA GLN A 58 -17.67 7.79 -8.39
C GLN A 58 -17.37 9.25 -8.73
N HIS A 59 -16.20 9.77 -8.35
CA HIS A 59 -15.79 11.12 -8.74
C HIS A 59 -15.58 11.25 -10.24
N PHE A 60 -15.02 10.23 -10.90
CA PHE A 60 -14.93 10.17 -12.36
C PHE A 60 -16.32 10.15 -13.05
N LYS A 61 -17.25 9.31 -12.56
CA LYS A 61 -18.61 9.25 -13.11
C LYS A 61 -19.38 10.56 -12.95
N THR A 62 -19.18 11.25 -11.83
CA THR A 62 -19.88 12.51 -11.55
C THR A 62 -19.29 13.70 -12.29
N LEU A 63 -18.04 13.62 -12.78
CA LEU A 63 -17.41 14.69 -13.57
C LEU A 63 -18.22 15.07 -14.82
N PHE A 64 -18.88 14.08 -15.44
CA PHE A 64 -19.73 14.25 -16.62
C PHE A 64 -21.22 14.15 -16.32
N ALA A 65 -21.61 13.89 -15.07
CA ALA A 65 -23.01 13.79 -14.71
C ALA A 65 -23.65 15.18 -14.79
N PRO A 66 -24.78 15.34 -15.49
CA PRO A 66 -25.49 16.61 -15.55
C PRO A 66 -25.94 17.00 -14.13
N TRP A 67 -25.43 18.12 -13.63
CA TRP A 67 -25.90 18.69 -12.36
C TRP A 67 -27.31 19.25 -12.58
N HIS A 68 -28.31 18.40 -12.38
CA HIS A 68 -29.69 18.80 -12.50
C HIS A 68 -30.17 19.27 -11.13
N ARG A 69 -30.24 20.60 -10.91
CA ARG A 69 -31.35 21.20 -10.18
C ARG A 69 -31.27 22.71 -10.13
N GLN A 70 -32.34 23.30 -10.68
CA GLN A 70 -32.84 24.67 -10.51
C GLN A 70 -32.03 25.73 -11.24
N ASN A 71 -32.56 26.12 -12.41
CA ASN A 71 -32.19 27.39 -13.00
C ASN A 71 -32.56 28.49 -11.97
N PRO A 72 -31.66 29.44 -11.66
CA PRO A 72 -31.99 30.60 -10.83
C PRO A 72 -33.28 31.29 -11.29
N SER A 73 -33.53 31.28 -12.61
CA SER A 73 -34.72 31.79 -13.28
C SER A 73 -36.01 30.96 -13.14
N ASP A 74 -36.03 29.86 -12.38
CA ASP A 74 -37.29 29.18 -12.02
C ASP A 74 -37.97 29.82 -10.79
N PHE A 75 -37.25 30.68 -10.04
CA PHE A 75 -37.79 31.43 -8.91
C PHE A 75 -38.30 32.83 -9.27
N GLY A 76 -38.09 33.31 -10.51
CA GLY A 76 -38.45 34.66 -10.95
C GLY A 76 -39.14 34.71 -12.32
N ASN A 77 -40.26 35.42 -12.36
CA ASN A 77 -41.11 35.86 -13.49
C ASN A 77 -41.03 35.11 -14.85
N ARG A 78 -42.19 34.67 -15.36
CA ARG A 78 -42.34 33.81 -16.57
C ARG A 78 -41.83 34.42 -17.90
N ASN A 79 -41.51 35.72 -17.96
CA ASN A 79 -41.01 36.39 -19.16
C ASN A 79 -39.49 36.48 -19.16
N LYS A 80 -38.82 35.43 -19.68
CA LYS A 80 -37.35 35.38 -19.79
C LYS A 80 -36.87 36.12 -21.05
N THR A 81 -36.02 37.13 -20.89
CA THR A 81 -35.32 37.76 -22.02
C THR A 81 -34.23 36.82 -22.54
N PHE A 82 -33.83 36.93 -23.81
CA PHE A 82 -32.74 36.12 -24.37
C PHE A 82 -31.42 36.28 -23.57
N GLY A 83 -31.19 37.47 -23.01
CA GLY A 83 -30.04 37.77 -22.13
C GLY A 83 -30.04 36.96 -20.82
N ASP A 84 -31.19 36.80 -20.16
CA ASP A 84 -31.30 36.07 -18.88
C ASP A 84 -30.94 34.58 -19.07
N LYS A 85 -31.37 34.00 -20.19
CA LYS A 85 -31.05 32.60 -20.55
C LYS A 85 -29.56 32.39 -20.84
N ILE A 86 -28.85 33.41 -21.32
CA ILE A 86 -27.40 33.33 -21.54
C ILE A 86 -26.67 33.42 -20.20
N MET A 87 -27.08 34.35 -19.34
CA MET A 87 -26.48 34.53 -18.01
C MET A 87 -26.62 33.26 -17.16
N ASP A 88 -27.80 32.62 -17.16
CA ASP A 88 -28.02 31.34 -16.46
C ASP A 88 -27.10 30.22 -16.97
N LYS A 89 -26.91 30.12 -18.29
CA LYS A 89 -26.01 29.12 -18.88
C LYS A 89 -24.55 29.37 -18.50
N VAL A 90 -24.11 30.62 -18.47
CA VAL A 90 -22.75 30.98 -18.06
C VAL A 90 -22.52 30.64 -16.58
N ALA A 91 -23.47 30.99 -15.71
CA ALA A 91 -23.40 30.64 -14.29
C ALA A 91 -23.34 29.11 -14.07
N ASP A 92 -24.16 28.35 -14.81
CA ASP A 92 -24.18 26.88 -14.74
C ASP A 92 -22.88 26.24 -15.27
N ILE A 93 -22.23 26.84 -16.28
CA ILE A 93 -20.89 26.42 -16.75
C ILE A 93 -19.83 26.70 -15.68
N TYR A 94 -19.85 27.88 -15.04
CA TYR A 94 -18.90 28.24 -13.99
C TYR A 94 -18.99 27.29 -12.78
N ILE A 95 -20.21 27.02 -12.30
CA ILE A 95 -20.43 26.10 -11.18
C ILE A 95 -19.96 24.69 -11.53
N ARG A 96 -20.22 24.22 -12.77
CA ARG A 96 -19.70 22.93 -13.26
C ARG A 96 -18.18 22.88 -13.30
N LEU A 97 -17.53 23.95 -13.75
CA LEU A 97 -16.07 24.02 -13.80
C LEU A 97 -15.45 23.94 -12.40
N ILE A 98 -16.00 24.70 -11.44
CA ILE A 98 -15.55 24.68 -10.04
C ILE A 98 -15.76 23.28 -9.43
N ALA A 99 -16.94 22.69 -9.62
CA ALA A 99 -17.23 21.34 -9.11
C ALA A 99 -16.33 20.26 -9.75
N ALA A 100 -16.05 20.38 -11.05
CA ALA A 100 -15.12 19.50 -11.76
C ALA A 100 -13.68 19.65 -11.20
N PHE A 101 -13.23 20.87 -10.95
CA PHE A 101 -11.91 21.15 -10.38
C PHE A 101 -11.73 20.55 -8.98
N ILE A 102 -12.73 20.70 -8.10
CA ILE A 102 -12.70 20.10 -6.76
C ILE A 102 -12.61 18.57 -6.85
N ARG A 103 -13.44 17.94 -7.69
CA ARG A 103 -13.44 16.48 -7.89
C ARG A 103 -12.11 15.99 -8.47
N LEU A 104 -11.55 16.72 -9.43
CA LEU A 104 -10.26 16.43 -10.03
C LEU A 104 -9.14 16.48 -8.98
N THR A 105 -9.17 17.49 -8.09
CA THR A 105 -8.23 17.60 -6.98
C THR A 105 -8.30 16.39 -6.04
N ILE A 106 -9.51 15.92 -5.69
CA ILE A 106 -9.70 14.73 -4.85
C ILE A 106 -9.17 13.47 -5.56
N ILE A 107 -9.44 13.31 -6.85
CA ILE A 107 -8.91 12.18 -7.65
C ILE A 107 -7.39 12.20 -7.67
N PHE A 108 -6.77 13.34 -7.96
CA PHE A 108 -5.31 13.48 -7.97
C PHE A 108 -4.70 13.21 -6.61
N ALA A 109 -5.26 13.76 -5.53
CA ALA A 109 -4.81 13.49 -4.18
C ALA A 109 -4.90 11.99 -3.84
N GLY A 110 -5.99 11.33 -4.20
CA GLY A 110 -6.17 9.88 -4.02
C GLY A 110 -5.15 9.06 -4.81
N LEU A 111 -4.85 9.44 -6.06
CA LEU A 111 -3.84 8.77 -6.88
C LEU A 111 -2.42 8.95 -6.34
N ILE A 112 -2.08 10.17 -5.90
CA ILE A 112 -0.77 10.45 -5.26
C ILE A 112 -0.64 9.61 -3.98
N TRP A 113 -1.68 9.57 -3.16
CA TRP A 113 -1.69 8.77 -1.95
C TRP A 113 -1.54 7.27 -2.23
N GLN A 114 -2.22 6.76 -3.27
CA GLN A 114 -2.08 5.37 -3.71
C GLN A 114 -0.63 5.05 -4.13
N LEU A 115 0.02 5.97 -4.86
CA LEU A 115 1.40 5.83 -5.28
C LEU A 115 2.35 5.80 -4.08
N ILE A 116 2.17 6.69 -3.11
CA ILE A 116 2.96 6.75 -1.88
C ILE A 116 2.86 5.42 -1.12
N LEU A 117 1.65 4.89 -0.94
CA LEU A 117 1.46 3.60 -0.27
C LEU A 117 2.16 2.45 -1.01
N CYS A 118 2.07 2.43 -2.34
CA CYS A 118 2.76 1.44 -3.15
C CYS A 118 4.28 1.48 -2.92
N ILE A 119 4.88 2.68 -2.93
CA ILE A 119 6.31 2.88 -2.68
C ILE A 119 6.70 2.43 -1.27
N ILE A 120 5.89 2.76 -0.25
CA ILE A 120 6.14 2.37 1.14
C ILE A 120 6.13 0.84 1.29
N PHE A 121 5.11 0.15 0.77
CA PHE A 121 5.03 -1.31 0.86
C PHE A 121 6.14 -2.00 0.07
N LEU A 122 6.50 -1.47 -1.10
CA LEU A 122 7.60 -2.01 -1.88
C LEU A 122 8.93 -1.84 -1.15
N SER A 123 9.15 -0.67 -0.53
CA SER A 123 10.35 -0.41 0.29
C SER A 123 10.40 -1.33 1.50
N LEU A 124 9.27 -1.57 2.17
CA LEU A 124 9.17 -2.49 3.30
C LEU A 124 9.50 -3.93 2.87
N LEU A 125 9.03 -4.37 1.70
CA LEU A 125 9.34 -5.69 1.15
C LEU A 125 10.84 -5.83 0.86
N VAL A 126 11.46 -4.81 0.26
CA VAL A 126 12.91 -4.80 0.01
C VAL A 126 13.69 -4.81 1.32
N MET A 127 13.32 -3.97 2.29
CA MET A 127 13.94 -3.95 3.62
C MET A 127 13.83 -5.31 4.32
N TRP A 128 12.67 -5.96 4.22
CA TRP A 128 12.47 -7.30 4.77
C TRP A 128 13.41 -8.32 4.15
N LEU A 129 13.51 -8.33 2.81
CA LEU A 129 14.34 -9.27 2.06
C LEU A 129 15.85 -9.08 2.34
N VAL A 130 16.27 -7.83 2.53
CA VAL A 130 17.69 -7.48 2.74
C VAL A 130 18.07 -7.57 4.23
N TRP A 131 17.10 -7.68 5.13
CA TRP A 131 17.32 -7.74 6.58
C TRP A 131 18.35 -8.79 7.03
N PRO A 132 18.30 -10.06 6.57
CA PRO A 132 19.29 -11.07 6.97
C PRO A 132 20.72 -10.69 6.55
N ALA A 133 20.87 -10.10 5.36
CA ALA A 133 22.17 -9.65 4.85
C ALA A 133 22.74 -8.48 5.68
N ILE A 134 21.88 -7.56 6.12
CA ILE A 134 22.28 -6.44 7.00
C ILE A 134 22.80 -6.95 8.34
N VAL A 135 22.14 -7.98 8.92
CA VAL A 135 22.57 -8.59 10.18
C VAL A 135 23.96 -9.21 10.04
N ILE A 136 24.19 -10.01 8.99
CA ILE A 136 25.49 -10.65 8.73
C ILE A 136 26.58 -9.58 8.54
N TYR A 137 26.30 -8.54 7.74
CA TYR A 137 27.24 -7.45 7.51
C TYR A 137 27.58 -6.69 8.81
N SER A 138 26.57 -6.40 9.64
CA SER A 138 26.74 -5.67 10.90
C SER A 138 27.59 -6.45 11.90
N ILE A 139 27.38 -7.76 12.01
CA ILE A 139 28.20 -8.64 12.86
C ILE A 139 29.65 -8.65 12.35
N GLY A 140 29.87 -8.79 11.04
CA GLY A 140 31.21 -8.78 10.45
C GLY A 140 31.98 -7.48 10.71
N LYS A 141 31.30 -6.33 10.56
CA LYS A 141 31.90 -5.01 10.86
C LYS A 141 32.18 -4.83 12.34
N GLY A 142 31.29 -5.32 13.22
CA GLY A 142 31.50 -5.29 14.67
C GLY A 142 32.73 -6.09 15.11
N LEU A 143 32.88 -7.32 14.60
CA LEU A 143 34.06 -8.15 14.87
C LEU A 143 35.34 -7.49 14.35
N SER A 144 35.33 -6.95 13.14
CA SER A 144 36.48 -6.23 12.59
C SER A 144 36.91 -5.05 13.46
N LEU A 145 35.97 -4.35 14.11
CA LEU A 145 36.29 -3.21 14.98
C LEU A 145 36.94 -3.67 16.29
N VAL A 146 36.48 -4.78 16.87
CA VAL A 146 37.05 -5.35 18.09
C VAL A 146 38.46 -5.90 17.86
N TYR A 147 38.74 -6.51 16.71
CA TYR A 147 40.08 -7.05 16.40
C TYR A 147 41.12 -5.98 16.02
N LEU A 148 40.69 -4.77 15.67
CA LEU A 148 41.55 -3.66 15.24
C LEU A 148 41.86 -2.66 16.37
N LEU A 149 41.30 -2.87 17.57
CA LEU A 149 41.40 -2.03 18.76
C LEU A 149 42.20 -2.76 19.83
#